data_AF-A0A6A3YUY2-F1
#
_entry.id   AF-A0A6A3YUY2-F1
#
_cell.length_a   1.000
_cell.length_b   1.000
_cell.length_c   1.000
_cell.angle_alpha   90.00
_cell.angle_beta   90.00
_cell.angle_gamma   90.00
#
_symmetry.space_group_name_H-M   'P 1'
#
loop_
_entity.id
_entity.type
_entity.pdbx_description
1 polymer ?
#
loop_
_entity_poly.entity_id
_entity_poly.type
_entity_poly.pdbx_seq_one_letter_code
_entity_poly.pdbx_strand_id
1 'polypeptide(L)'
;MLHTGQPSEAPSIQGHSAQTLEQPHELANSNTPSLSQGGFIMGRTVPGKGMPQQLPVFLLPFNGALATVPANGQCAYAALYASTTTTVETKLTSTSDVVRGANVVKRSVYTLMMSNLVNDVACKALDPSKELQRLYPSHPAPPNPAVVTTALYRHYTQERARSVNAHIPAAF
;
A
#
# COMPACT_ATOMS: atom_id res chain seq x y z
N MET A 1 -9.51 -65.68 -11.20
CA MET A 1 -8.99 -66.11 -12.51
C MET A 1 -8.92 -64.84 -13.36
N LEU A 2 -7.78 -64.18 -13.51
CA LEU A 2 -6.56 -64.50 -14.31
C LEU A 2 -6.69 -64.13 -15.80
N HIS A 3 -5.64 -63.46 -16.31
CA HIS A 3 -5.33 -63.09 -17.72
C HIS A 3 -6.10 -61.90 -18.36
N THR A 4 -5.50 -60.94 -19.10
CA THR A 4 -4.08 -60.53 -19.35
C THR A 4 -3.99 -59.16 -20.08
N GLY A 5 -2.80 -58.53 -20.16
CA GLY A 5 -2.47 -57.45 -21.12
C GLY A 5 -1.85 -56.19 -20.48
N GLN A 6 -0.59 -56.20 -20.02
CA GLN A 6 0.69 -56.04 -20.75
C GLN A 6 1.13 -54.55 -20.94
N PRO A 7 2.30 -54.13 -20.41
CA PRO A 7 2.80 -52.74 -20.47
C PRO A 7 3.80 -52.50 -21.63
N SER A 8 4.12 -51.22 -21.89
CA SER A 8 5.11 -50.79 -22.90
C SER A 8 6.34 -50.17 -22.23
N GLU A 9 7.54 -50.56 -22.67
CA GLU A 9 8.83 -50.20 -22.08
C GLU A 9 9.42 -48.89 -22.61
N ALA A 10 10.36 -48.32 -21.85
CA ALA A 10 11.30 -47.29 -22.30
C ALA A 10 12.74 -47.82 -22.22
N PRO A 11 13.61 -47.57 -23.23
CA PRO A 11 15.02 -47.95 -23.15
C PRO A 11 15.93 -46.80 -22.66
N SER A 12 16.95 -47.20 -21.90
CA SER A 12 18.12 -46.41 -21.45
C SER A 12 19.29 -46.67 -22.43
N ILE A 13 20.40 -45.91 -22.49
CA ILE A 13 21.68 -46.18 -21.76
C ILE A 13 22.84 -45.35 -22.39
N GLN A 14 23.79 -44.84 -21.56
CA GLN A 14 25.20 -44.41 -21.83
C GLN A 14 25.54 -43.43 -23.00
N GLY A 15 26.69 -42.72 -23.04
CA GLY A 15 27.78 -42.56 -22.06
C GLY A 15 29.19 -42.42 -22.71
N HIS A 16 30.02 -41.54 -22.15
CA HIS A 16 31.48 -41.34 -22.40
C HIS A 16 31.95 -40.42 -23.54
N SER A 17 33.23 -40.02 -23.44
CA SER A 17 33.76 -38.72 -23.89
C SER A 17 35.02 -38.82 -24.76
N ALA A 18 35.35 -37.67 -25.37
CA ALA A 18 36.69 -37.19 -25.77
C ALA A 18 37.36 -37.75 -27.05
N GLN A 19 37.49 -36.87 -28.05
CA GLN A 19 38.69 -36.73 -28.89
C GLN A 19 39.00 -35.26 -29.22
N THR A 20 40.29 -34.95 -29.27
CA THR A 20 40.96 -33.70 -29.70
C THR A 20 41.57 -33.88 -31.11
N LEU A 21 42.01 -32.89 -31.89
CA LEU A 21 42.32 -31.46 -31.71
C LEU A 21 42.05 -30.75 -33.08
N GLU A 22 41.66 -29.47 -33.20
CA GLU A 22 42.52 -28.31 -33.55
C GLU A 22 41.64 -27.12 -34.01
N GLN A 23 42.12 -25.87 -33.84
CA GLN A 23 41.55 -24.66 -34.48
C GLN A 23 42.21 -24.40 -35.85
N PRO A 24 41.58 -23.60 -36.73
CA PRO A 24 42.05 -22.22 -36.87
C PRO A 24 40.96 -21.13 -36.77
N HIS A 25 41.39 -19.92 -36.42
CA HIS A 25 40.63 -18.67 -36.49
C HIS A 25 40.24 -18.29 -37.93
N GLU A 26 39.08 -17.65 -38.12
CA GLU A 26 39.02 -16.23 -38.58
C GLU A 26 37.63 -15.59 -38.35
N LEU A 27 37.58 -14.26 -38.41
CA LEU A 27 36.51 -13.44 -37.81
C LEU A 27 35.24 -13.35 -38.67
N ALA A 28 34.07 -13.54 -38.05
CA ALA A 28 32.79 -13.04 -38.54
C ALA A 28 32.01 -12.36 -37.40
N ASN A 29 31.83 -11.03 -37.51
CA ASN A 29 31.15 -10.21 -36.49
C ASN A 29 29.67 -10.61 -36.33
N SER A 30 29.34 -11.32 -35.26
CA SER A 30 27.96 -11.59 -34.84
C SER A 30 27.40 -10.46 -33.96
N ASN A 31 27.14 -9.28 -34.57
CA ASN A 31 26.39 -8.21 -33.92
C ASN A 31 24.89 -8.55 -33.81
N THR A 32 24.56 -9.60 -33.05
CA THR A 32 23.26 -9.71 -32.40
C THR A 32 23.33 -8.89 -31.11
N PRO A 33 22.57 -7.79 -30.95
CA PRO A 33 22.60 -7.01 -29.72
C PRO A 33 21.97 -7.82 -28.59
N SER A 34 22.84 -8.48 -27.83
CA SER A 34 22.52 -8.97 -26.48
C SER A 34 21.85 -7.86 -25.68
N LEU A 35 20.82 -8.20 -24.90
CA LEU A 35 20.24 -7.30 -23.91
C LEU A 35 21.29 -7.05 -22.82
N SER A 36 22.17 -6.11 -23.09
CA SER A 36 23.30 -5.77 -22.24
C SER A 36 22.80 -5.51 -20.83
N GLN A 37 23.41 -6.21 -19.88
CA GLN A 37 23.26 -6.05 -18.45
C GLN A 37 23.96 -4.76 -17.98
N GLY A 38 23.80 -3.69 -18.77
CA GLY A 38 24.35 -2.37 -18.55
C GLY A 38 23.65 -1.71 -17.37
N GLY A 39 24.44 -1.23 -16.41
CA GLY A 39 23.94 -0.70 -15.16
C GLY A 39 23.10 0.56 -15.34
N PHE A 40 21.78 0.40 -15.38
CA PHE A 40 20.83 1.49 -15.19
C PHE A 40 20.83 1.89 -13.71
N ILE A 41 21.61 2.91 -13.37
CA ILE A 41 21.51 3.56 -12.06
C ILE A 41 20.24 4.42 -12.07
N MET A 42 19.32 4.14 -11.15
CA MET A 42 18.17 5.03 -10.92
C MET A 42 18.66 6.42 -10.51
N GLY A 43 18.51 7.38 -11.42
CA GLY A 43 18.85 8.77 -11.15
C GLY A 43 18.00 9.35 -10.02
N ARG A 44 18.55 10.33 -9.31
CA ARG A 44 17.83 11.06 -8.25
C ARG A 44 16.57 11.70 -8.83
N THR A 45 15.41 11.42 -8.25
CA THR A 45 14.15 12.10 -8.63
C THR A 45 14.29 13.60 -8.40
N VAL A 46 14.39 14.36 -9.49
CA VAL A 46 14.31 15.82 -9.47
C VAL A 46 12.86 16.23 -9.77
N PRO A 47 12.26 17.18 -9.02
CA PRO A 47 10.96 17.73 -9.38
C PRO A 47 11.00 18.32 -10.81
N GLY A 48 10.06 17.90 -11.65
CA GLY A 48 9.98 18.37 -13.04
C GLY A 48 9.82 19.88 -13.12
N LYS A 49 10.73 20.56 -13.81
CA LYS A 49 10.71 22.02 -13.93
C LYS A 49 9.62 22.47 -14.91
N GLY A 50 8.52 23.00 -14.38
CA GLY A 50 7.63 23.88 -15.15
C GLY A 50 6.18 23.42 -15.37
N MET A 51 5.82 22.16 -15.10
CA MET A 51 4.41 21.72 -15.12
C MET A 51 4.14 20.67 -14.03
N PRO A 52 3.48 21.03 -12.91
CA PRO A 52 2.74 20.02 -12.15
C PRO A 52 1.60 19.54 -13.05
N GLN A 53 1.68 18.29 -13.54
CA GLN A 53 0.60 17.71 -14.33
C GLN A 53 -0.70 17.80 -13.52
N GLN A 54 -1.67 18.56 -14.03
CA GLN A 54 -2.90 18.82 -13.28
C GLN A 54 -3.57 17.48 -12.97
N LEU A 55 -3.97 17.26 -11.71
CA LEU A 55 -4.49 15.97 -11.26
C LEU A 55 -5.63 15.42 -12.15
N PRO A 56 -6.58 16.22 -12.67
CA PRO A 56 -7.57 15.72 -13.64
C PRO A 56 -6.95 15.14 -14.92
N VAL A 57 -5.90 15.78 -15.46
CA VAL A 57 -5.19 15.31 -16.67
C VAL A 57 -4.41 14.02 -16.39
N PHE A 58 -3.88 13.86 -15.18
CA PHE A 58 -3.23 12.61 -14.74
C PHE A 58 -4.22 11.45 -14.63
N LEU A 59 -5.49 11.70 -14.28
CA LEU A 59 -6.49 10.64 -14.07
C LEU A 59 -7.10 10.09 -15.38
N LEU A 60 -7.01 10.83 -16.50
CA LEU A 60 -7.61 10.44 -17.79
C LEU A 60 -7.22 9.02 -18.27
N PRO A 61 -5.94 8.58 -18.25
CA PRO A 61 -5.56 7.24 -18.72
C PRO A 61 -6.14 6.10 -17.87
N PHE A 62 -6.55 6.39 -16.65
CA PHE A 62 -7.16 5.43 -15.72
C PHE A 62 -8.70 5.43 -15.79
N ASN A 63 -9.29 6.23 -16.68
CA ASN A 63 -10.71 6.59 -16.69
C ASN A 63 -11.18 7.11 -15.30
N GLY A 64 -10.26 7.76 -14.56
CA GLY A 64 -10.49 8.25 -13.22
C GLY A 64 -11.07 9.66 -13.19
N ALA A 65 -11.83 9.97 -12.15
CA ALA A 65 -12.37 11.31 -11.91
C ALA A 65 -12.01 11.78 -10.49
N LEU A 66 -11.87 13.09 -10.30
CA LEU A 66 -11.60 13.66 -8.99
C LEU A 66 -12.90 13.70 -8.17
N ALA A 67 -12.93 12.97 -7.06
CA ALA A 67 -14.04 12.97 -6.12
C ALA A 67 -13.84 14.03 -5.01
N THR A 68 -14.77 14.96 -4.88
CA THR A 68 -14.83 15.93 -3.78
C THR A 68 -15.49 15.29 -2.56
N VAL A 69 -14.87 15.39 -1.38
CA VAL A 69 -15.40 14.86 -0.11
C VAL A 69 -15.61 15.96 0.93
N PRO A 70 -16.46 15.76 1.96
CA PRO A 70 -16.71 16.75 3.00
C PRO A 70 -15.44 17.14 3.79
N ALA A 71 -15.14 18.44 3.87
CA ALA A 71 -13.98 18.99 4.59
C ALA A 71 -14.27 19.22 6.09
N ASN A 72 -14.66 18.15 6.81
CA ASN A 72 -15.11 18.22 8.21
C ASN A 72 -14.11 17.63 9.23
N GLY A 73 -12.85 17.42 8.83
CA GLY A 73 -11.86 16.71 9.66
C GLY A 73 -11.95 15.18 9.59
N GLN A 74 -12.86 14.62 8.78
CA GLN A 74 -13.01 13.18 8.54
C GLN A 74 -12.90 12.79 7.04
N CYS A 75 -12.44 13.73 6.21
CA CYS A 75 -12.33 13.58 4.76
C CYS A 75 -11.55 12.34 4.31
N ALA A 76 -10.53 11.91 5.06
CA ALA A 76 -9.74 10.71 4.74
C ALA A 76 -10.59 9.42 4.72
N TYR A 77 -11.53 9.26 5.67
CA TYR A 77 -12.42 8.08 5.70
C TYR A 77 -13.48 8.15 4.62
N ALA A 78 -13.98 9.35 4.31
CA ALA A 78 -14.91 9.59 3.21
C ALA A 78 -14.25 9.31 1.84
N ALA A 79 -12.99 9.72 1.65
CA ALA A 79 -12.21 9.46 0.44
C ALA A 79 -11.85 7.98 0.30
N LEU A 80 -11.43 7.31 1.37
CA LEU A 80 -11.16 5.88 1.35
C LEU A 80 -12.44 5.07 1.03
N TYR A 81 -13.58 5.45 1.61
CA TYR A 81 -14.88 4.87 1.23
C TYR A 81 -15.16 5.08 -0.27
N ALA A 82 -15.11 6.32 -0.78
CA ALA A 82 -15.34 6.64 -2.19
C ALA A 82 -14.37 5.91 -3.15
N SER A 83 -13.11 5.68 -2.75
CA SER A 83 -12.14 4.92 -3.56
C SER A 83 -12.44 3.41 -3.64
N THR A 84 -13.30 2.89 -2.76
CA THR A 84 -13.69 1.48 -2.70
C THR A 84 -15.12 1.22 -3.16
N THR A 85 -15.88 2.27 -3.49
CA THR A 85 -17.25 2.18 -4.00
C THR A 85 -17.35 2.78 -5.40
N THR A 86 -18.03 2.09 -6.31
CA THR A 86 -18.21 2.57 -7.68
C THR A 86 -19.24 3.70 -7.72
N THR A 87 -18.82 4.92 -7.39
CA THR A 87 -19.62 6.13 -7.57
C THR A 87 -19.18 6.87 -8.84
N VAL A 88 -20.08 7.01 -9.81
CA VAL A 88 -19.89 7.88 -11.00
C VAL A 88 -19.88 9.36 -10.60
N GLU A 89 -20.38 9.69 -9.41
CA GLU A 89 -20.44 11.04 -8.87
C GLU A 89 -19.06 11.60 -8.49
N THR A 90 -18.73 12.78 -9.02
CA THR A 90 -17.51 13.54 -8.69
C THR A 90 -17.60 14.30 -7.35
N LYS A 91 -18.69 14.13 -6.60
CA LYS A 91 -18.92 14.76 -5.31
C LYS A 91 -19.66 13.81 -4.37
N LEU A 92 -18.96 13.34 -3.35
CA LEU A 92 -19.54 12.48 -2.32
C LEU A 92 -20.42 13.31 -1.37
N THR A 93 -21.75 13.13 -1.48
CA THR A 93 -22.72 13.77 -0.60
C THR A 93 -22.93 12.96 0.68
N SER A 94 -23.04 13.61 1.84
CA SER A 94 -23.26 12.95 3.15
C SER A 94 -24.68 12.38 3.33
N THR A 95 -25.11 11.47 2.46
CA THR A 95 -26.35 10.71 2.63
C THR A 95 -26.22 9.72 3.79
N SER A 96 -27.36 9.20 4.29
CA SER A 96 -27.37 8.18 5.34
C SER A 96 -26.53 6.95 4.98
N ASP A 97 -26.53 6.54 3.71
CA ASP A 97 -25.79 5.36 3.23
C ASP A 97 -24.30 5.61 3.11
N VAL A 98 -23.90 6.78 2.58
CA VAL A 98 -22.50 7.21 2.56
C VAL A 98 -21.94 7.32 3.97
N VAL A 99 -22.67 7.96 4.88
CA VAL A 99 -22.25 8.11 6.29
C VAL A 99 -22.20 6.75 6.99
N ARG A 100 -23.12 5.82 6.70
CA ARG A 100 -23.09 4.45 7.21
C ARG A 100 -21.87 3.67 6.70
N GLY A 101 -21.61 3.69 5.39
CA GLY A 101 -20.49 3.00 4.76
C GLY A 101 -19.12 3.54 5.19
N ALA A 102 -18.93 4.86 5.18
CA ALA A 102 -17.69 5.48 5.64
C ALA A 102 -17.46 5.30 7.16
N ASN A 103 -18.51 5.19 7.98
CA ASN A 103 -18.37 4.79 9.39
C ASN A 103 -17.90 3.33 9.54
N VAL A 104 -18.28 2.40 8.65
CA VAL A 104 -17.72 1.03 8.66
C VAL A 104 -16.23 1.06 8.34
N VAL A 105 -15.82 1.75 7.26
CA VAL A 105 -14.41 1.94 6.89
C VAL A 105 -13.61 2.53 8.06
N LYS A 106 -14.10 3.62 8.66
CA LYS A 106 -13.46 4.26 9.82
C LYS A 106 -13.30 3.31 11.00
N ARG A 107 -14.35 2.55 11.32
CA ARG A 107 -14.32 1.58 12.43
C ARG A 107 -13.30 0.47 12.21
N SER A 108 -13.16 -0.02 10.98
CA SER A 108 -12.12 -0.99 10.62
C SER A 108 -10.71 -0.42 10.80
N VAL A 109 -10.45 0.79 10.31
CA VAL A 109 -9.13 1.45 10.46
C VAL A 109 -8.76 1.63 11.93
N TYR A 110 -9.63 2.23 12.76
CA TYR A 110 -9.34 2.37 14.18
C TYR A 110 -9.22 1.03 14.91
N THR A 111 -9.97 0.00 14.50
CA THR A 111 -9.83 -1.34 15.10
C THR A 111 -8.47 -1.95 14.80
N LEU A 112 -7.94 -1.79 13.57
CA LEU A 112 -6.57 -2.21 13.26
C LEU A 112 -5.53 -1.42 14.08
N MET A 113 -5.64 -0.10 14.14
CA MET A 113 -4.74 0.74 14.94
C MET A 113 -4.75 0.37 16.42
N MET A 114 -5.93 0.11 16.99
CA MET A 114 -6.08 -0.26 18.41
C MET A 114 -5.59 -1.67 18.71
N SER A 115 -5.79 -2.63 17.80
CA SER A 115 -5.33 -4.03 17.97
C SER A 115 -3.81 -4.16 17.84
N ASN A 116 -3.18 -3.35 16.97
CA ASN A 116 -1.73 -3.39 16.77
C ASN A 116 -0.96 -2.44 17.71
N LEU A 117 -1.63 -1.50 18.39
CA LEU A 117 -1.00 -0.41 19.16
C LEU A 117 0.18 -0.85 20.05
N VAL A 118 0.04 -1.94 20.80
CA VAL A 118 1.10 -2.43 21.69
C VAL A 118 2.32 -2.91 20.91
N ASN A 119 2.09 -3.59 19.77
CA ASN A 119 3.15 -4.06 18.88
C ASN A 119 3.82 -2.89 18.16
N ASP A 120 3.04 -1.91 17.68
CA ASP A 120 3.53 -0.73 16.97
C ASP A 120 4.43 0.14 17.87
N VAL A 121 4.10 0.24 19.17
CA VAL A 121 4.95 0.88 20.17
C VAL A 121 6.20 0.03 20.46
N ALA A 122 6.06 -1.27 20.64
CA ALA A 122 7.19 -2.17 20.95
C ALA A 122 8.23 -2.25 19.81
N CYS A 123 7.78 -2.25 18.54
CA CYS A 123 8.64 -2.23 17.36
C CYS A 123 9.12 -0.82 16.96
N LYS A 124 8.69 0.22 17.69
CA LYS A 124 9.02 1.64 17.45
C LYS A 124 8.47 2.21 16.13
N ALA A 125 7.46 1.58 15.55
CA ALA A 125 6.69 2.14 14.43
C ALA A 125 5.82 3.32 14.87
N LEU A 126 5.43 3.36 16.15
CA LEU A 126 4.69 4.47 16.75
C LEU A 126 5.39 4.98 18.03
N ASP A 127 5.61 6.29 18.10
CA ASP A 127 5.97 6.99 19.33
C ASP A 127 4.68 7.54 19.96
N PRO A 128 4.16 6.94 21.05
CA PRO A 128 2.87 7.31 21.59
C PRO A 128 2.91 8.70 22.23
N SER A 129 4.07 9.18 22.69
CA SER A 129 4.22 10.50 23.31
C SER A 129 4.18 11.59 22.26
N LYS A 130 4.87 11.41 21.12
CA LYS A 130 4.78 12.35 19.99
C LYS A 130 3.37 12.39 19.41
N GLU A 131 2.71 11.23 19.27
CA GLU A 131 1.36 11.18 18.71
C GLU A 131 0.32 11.81 19.65
N LEU A 132 0.41 11.57 20.96
CA LEU A 132 -0.45 12.23 21.94
C LEU A 132 -0.20 13.75 22.00
N GLN A 133 1.06 14.19 21.92
CA GLN A 133 1.42 15.62 21.87
C GLN A 133 0.92 16.29 20.58
N ARG A 134 0.92 15.57 19.44
CA ARG A 134 0.37 16.05 18.18
C ARG A 134 -1.15 16.24 18.26
N LEU A 135 -1.85 15.32 18.94
CA LEU A 135 -3.29 15.36 19.13
C LEU A 135 -3.72 16.44 20.13
N TYR A 136 -2.94 16.67 21.18
CA TYR A 136 -3.23 17.60 22.27
C TYR A 136 -2.05 18.57 22.51
N PRO A 137 -1.78 19.55 21.62
CA PRO A 137 -0.55 20.37 21.67
C PRO A 137 -0.36 21.16 22.97
N SER A 138 -1.44 21.56 23.64
CA SER A 138 -1.42 22.30 24.90
C SER A 138 -1.22 21.43 26.15
N HIS A 139 -1.20 20.10 26.01
CA HIS A 139 -1.08 19.16 27.12
C HIS A 139 0.30 18.49 27.09
N PRO A 140 1.12 18.55 28.16
CA PRO A 140 2.38 17.84 28.19
C PRO A 140 2.16 16.32 28.22
N ALA A 141 2.85 15.59 27.35
CA ALA A 141 2.80 14.13 27.36
C ALA A 141 3.25 13.54 28.73
N PRO A 142 2.47 12.63 29.35
CA PRO A 142 2.88 11.94 30.57
C PRO A 142 4.24 11.23 30.41
N PRO A 143 5.10 11.18 31.46
CA PRO A 143 6.43 10.59 31.34
C PRO A 143 6.44 9.06 31.29
N ASN A 144 5.33 8.39 31.65
CA ASN A 144 5.22 6.93 31.67
C ASN A 144 4.64 6.40 30.33
N PRO A 145 5.39 5.63 29.52
CA PRO A 145 4.94 5.14 28.22
C PRO A 145 3.64 4.33 28.25
N ALA A 146 3.38 3.57 29.33
CA ALA A 146 2.14 2.80 29.48
C ALA A 146 0.92 3.72 29.68
N VAL A 147 1.08 4.82 30.40
CA VAL A 147 0.02 5.83 30.62
C VAL A 147 -0.28 6.56 29.31
N VAL A 148 0.76 6.95 28.57
CA VAL A 148 0.60 7.61 27.25
C VAL A 148 -0.09 6.68 26.25
N THR A 149 0.34 5.42 26.15
CA THR A 149 -0.26 4.42 25.25
C THR A 149 -1.73 4.18 25.61
N THR A 150 -2.07 4.13 26.90
CA THR A 150 -3.45 4.01 27.39
C THR A 150 -4.29 5.24 27.03
N ALA A 151 -3.73 6.45 27.17
CA ALA A 151 -4.40 7.69 26.79
C ALA A 151 -4.69 7.76 25.28
N LEU A 152 -3.74 7.29 24.46
CA LEU A 152 -3.89 7.21 23.00
C LEU A 152 -4.94 6.15 22.59
N TYR A 153 -4.95 4.98 23.23
CA TYR A 153 -5.99 3.97 23.05
C TYR A 153 -7.40 4.51 23.38
N ARG A 154 -7.52 5.29 24.48
CA ARG A 154 -8.76 5.94 24.88
C ARG A 154 -9.22 6.96 23.83
N HIS A 155 -8.31 7.77 23.30
CA HIS A 155 -8.60 8.71 22.21
C HIS A 155 -9.11 7.97 20.95
N TYR A 156 -8.39 6.94 20.48
CA TYR A 156 -8.84 6.12 19.34
C TYR A 156 -10.19 5.45 19.58
N THR A 157 -10.49 5.03 20.81
CA THR A 157 -11.81 4.49 21.18
C THR A 157 -12.93 5.51 20.97
N GLN A 158 -12.69 6.77 21.37
CA GLN A 158 -13.64 7.88 21.20
C GLN A 158 -13.84 8.23 19.72
N GLU A 159 -12.76 8.37 18.96
CA GLU A 159 -12.82 8.75 17.54
C GLU A 159 -13.39 7.65 16.64
N ARG A 160 -13.23 6.37 17.02
CA ARG A 160 -13.92 5.23 16.41
C ARG A 160 -15.44 5.30 16.58
N ALA A 161 -15.92 5.85 17.70
CA ALA A 161 -17.34 5.95 18.04
C ALA A 161 -18.02 7.19 17.42
N ARG A 162 -17.29 8.32 17.31
CA ARG A 162 -17.75 9.55 16.65
C ARG A 162 -18.19 9.26 15.22
N SER A 163 -19.22 9.92 14.70
CA SER A 163 -19.63 9.76 13.28
C SER A 163 -18.66 10.45 12.33
N VAL A 164 -18.41 9.89 11.14
CA VAL A 164 -17.71 10.56 10.02
C VAL A 164 -18.38 11.87 9.56
N ASN A 165 -19.67 12.08 9.87
CA ASN A 165 -20.36 13.33 9.53
C ASN A 165 -20.18 14.43 10.59
N ALA A 166 -19.59 14.12 11.75
CA ALA A 166 -19.29 15.14 12.76
C ALA A 166 -18.10 16.00 12.31
N HIS A 167 -18.15 17.30 12.63
CA HIS A 167 -16.98 18.17 12.49
C HIS A 167 -15.94 17.86 13.57
N ILE A 168 -14.66 17.90 13.21
CA ILE A 168 -13.53 17.71 14.12
C ILE A 168 -12.47 18.79 13.84
N PRO A 169 -11.93 19.45 14.87
CA PRO A 169 -10.80 20.36 14.71
C PRO A 169 -9.52 19.62 14.30
N ALA A 170 -8.52 20.36 13.81
CA ALA A 170 -7.23 19.79 13.42
C ALA A 170 -6.38 19.29 14.63
N ALA A 171 -6.66 19.78 15.83
CA ALA A 171 -6.07 19.39 17.11
C ALA A 171 -7.10 19.60 18.24
N PHE A 172 -6.87 18.97 19.41
CA PHE A 172 -7.77 18.94 20.56
C PHE A 172 -7.21 19.67 21.80
#